data_AF-A0A358B0S0-F1
#
_entry.id   AF-A0A358B0S0-F1
#
_cell.length_a   1.000
_cell.length_b   1.000
_cell.length_c   1.000
_cell.angle_alpha   90.00
_cell.angle_beta   90.00
_cell.angle_gamma   90.00
#
_symmetry.space_group_name_H-M   'P 1'
#
loop_
_entity.id
_entity.type
_entity.pdbx_description
1 polymer ?
#
loop_
_entity_poly.entity_id
_entity_poly.type
_entity_poly.pdbx_seq_one_letter_code
_entity_poly.pdbx_strand_id
1 'polypeptide(L)'
;MKFASTSSYIASDDLAVAVNAAVALQRPLLVKGEPGTGKTELARVVALAAGLELFEVEYADRDGHSLSGRDRYRSLQIAQVFLKGTARSALLFDEVEDVFPPITS
;
A
#
# COMPACT_ATOMS: atom_id res chain seq x y z
N MET A 1 13.94 -10.79 -4.61
CA MET A 1 12.59 -11.29 -4.97
C MET A 1 12.39 -11.06 -6.47
N LYS A 2 11.67 -11.96 -7.15
CA LYS A 2 11.17 -11.72 -8.51
C LYS A 2 9.65 -11.95 -8.50
N PHE A 3 8.89 -10.87 -8.47
CA PHE A 3 7.43 -10.87 -8.58
C PHE A 3 7.01 -11.30 -9.99
N ALA A 4 5.96 -12.11 -10.05
CA ALA A 4 5.29 -12.60 -11.24
C ALA A 4 3.83 -12.94 -10.86
N SER A 5 3.00 -13.33 -11.83
CA SER A 5 1.66 -13.85 -11.54
C SER A 5 1.70 -14.99 -10.51
N THR A 6 0.72 -15.00 -9.62
CA THR A 6 0.51 -16.05 -8.62
C THR A 6 -0.74 -16.86 -8.97
N SER A 7 -1.05 -17.88 -8.17
CA SER A 7 -2.31 -18.63 -8.31
C SER A 7 -3.55 -17.78 -8.08
N SER A 8 -3.43 -16.66 -7.36
CA SER A 8 -4.55 -15.78 -6.99
C SER A 8 -4.51 -14.40 -7.67
N TYR A 9 -3.44 -14.07 -8.40
CA TYR A 9 -3.29 -12.75 -9.02
C TYR A 9 -2.55 -12.83 -10.34
N ILE A 10 -3.14 -12.28 -11.41
CA ILE A 10 -2.54 -12.21 -12.73
C ILE A 10 -1.88 -10.83 -12.89
N ALA A 11 -0.55 -10.82 -13.04
CA ALA A 11 0.22 -9.61 -13.28
C ALA A 11 0.66 -9.54 -14.75
N SER A 12 0.56 -8.35 -15.34
CA SER A 12 1.26 -8.06 -16.60
C SER A 12 2.77 -7.96 -16.37
N ASP A 13 3.54 -8.11 -17.44
CA ASP A 13 5.01 -7.99 -17.38
C ASP A 13 5.44 -6.61 -16.87
N ASP A 14 4.80 -5.54 -17.37
CA ASP A 14 5.08 -4.17 -16.94
C ASP A 14 4.80 -3.95 -15.45
N LEU A 15 3.67 -4.49 -14.95
CA LEU A 15 3.34 -4.43 -13.54
C LEU A 15 4.39 -5.17 -12.70
N ALA A 16 4.81 -6.35 -13.17
CA ALA A 16 5.82 -7.12 -12.48
C ALA A 16 7.17 -6.40 -12.43
N VAL A 17 7.58 -5.74 -13.51
CA VAL A 17 8.78 -4.91 -13.54
C VAL A 17 8.69 -3.76 -12.55
N ALA A 18 7.56 -3.03 -12.53
CA ALA A 18 7.36 -1.90 -11.63
C ALA A 18 7.42 -2.32 -10.15
N VAL A 19 6.75 -3.42 -9.79
CA VAL A 19 6.78 -3.99 -8.44
C VAL A 19 8.21 -4.38 -8.06
N ASN A 20 8.90 -5.12 -8.93
CA ASN A 20 10.27 -5.57 -8.66
C ASN A 20 11.23 -4.39 -8.45
N ALA A 21 11.10 -3.34 -9.27
CA ALA A 21 11.88 -2.12 -9.13
C ALA A 21 11.60 -1.40 -7.79
N ALA A 22 10.33 -1.24 -7.41
CA ALA A 22 9.96 -0.58 -6.17
C ALA A 22 10.50 -1.32 -4.93
N VAL A 23 10.38 -2.66 -4.92
CA VAL A 23 10.92 -3.51 -3.84
C VAL A 23 12.44 -3.44 -3.79
N ALA A 24 13.13 -3.56 -4.93
CA ALA A 24 14.59 -3.53 -4.98
C ALA A 24 15.17 -2.16 -4.56
N LEU A 25 14.50 -1.06 -4.92
CA LEU A 25 14.90 0.30 -4.58
C LEU A 25 14.44 0.74 -3.18
N GLN A 26 13.63 -0.07 -2.50
CA GLN A 26 12.96 0.30 -1.25
C GLN A 26 12.24 1.66 -1.37
N ARG A 27 11.52 1.84 -2.48
CA ARG A 27 10.75 3.05 -2.78
C ARG A 27 9.25 2.75 -2.66
N PRO A 28 8.43 3.74 -2.26
CA PRO A 28 6.98 3.59 -2.27
C PRO A 28 6.46 3.22 -3.66
N LEU A 29 5.51 2.28 -3.71
CA LEU A 29 4.79 1.90 -4.92
C LEU A 29 3.39 2.53 -4.89
N LEU A 30 3.14 3.51 -5.75
CA LEU A 30 1.81 4.07 -5.93
C LEU A 30 1.07 3.30 -7.02
N VAL A 31 -0.07 2.69 -6.67
CA VAL A 31 -0.90 1.94 -7.59
C VAL A 31 -2.18 2.73 -7.88
N LYS A 32 -2.47 2.97 -9.16
CA LYS A 32 -3.69 3.65 -9.62
C LYS A 32 -4.52 2.72 -10.48
N GLY A 33 -5.84 2.89 -10.45
CA GLY A 33 -6.77 2.14 -11.26
C GLY A 33 -8.20 2.25 -10.73
N GLU A 34 -9.17 1.89 -11.55
CA GLU A 34 -10.59 1.92 -11.20
C GLU A 34 -10.90 1.07 -9.95
N PRO A 35 -11.97 1.37 -9.20
CA PRO A 35 -12.47 0.48 -8.15
C PRO A 35 -12.69 -0.94 -8.68
N GLY A 36 -12.33 -1.95 -7.89
CA GLY A 36 -12.47 -3.36 -8.28
C GLY A 36 -11.38 -3.93 -9.20
N THR A 37 -10.34 -3.18 -9.55
CA THR A 37 -9.21 -3.66 -10.39
C THR A 37 -8.14 -4.47 -9.64
N GLY A 38 -8.37 -4.82 -8.37
CA GLY A 38 -7.48 -5.69 -7.59
C GLY A 38 -6.28 -4.99 -6.93
N LYS A 39 -6.29 -3.67 -6.78
CA LYS A 39 -5.19 -2.89 -6.16
C LYS A 39 -4.82 -3.36 -4.74
N THR A 40 -5.81 -3.55 -3.88
CA THR A 40 -5.62 -4.03 -2.51
C THR A 40 -5.09 -5.47 -2.50
N GLU A 41 -5.55 -6.29 -3.45
CA GLU A 41 -5.07 -7.68 -3.59
C GLU A 41 -3.63 -7.73 -4.09
N LEU A 42 -3.25 -6.85 -5.02
CA LEU A 42 -1.85 -6.69 -5.45
C LEU A 42 -0.96 -6.42 -4.24
N ALA A 43 -1.35 -5.50 -3.33
CA ALA A 43 -0.55 -5.19 -2.15
C ALA A 43 -0.33 -6.42 -1.26
N ARG A 44 -1.38 -7.23 -1.02
CA ARG A 44 -1.28 -8.49 -0.27
C ARG A 44 -0.34 -9.50 -0.92
N VAL A 45 -0.48 -9.72 -2.22
CA VAL A 45 0.34 -10.69 -2.96
C VAL A 45 1.79 -10.23 -3.07
N VAL A 46 2.03 -8.94 -3.24
CA VAL A 46 3.38 -8.36 -3.24
C VAL A 46 4.05 -8.52 -1.88
N ALA A 47 3.36 -8.19 -0.79
CA ALA A 47 3.90 -8.35 0.56
C ALA A 47 4.24 -9.82 0.85
N LEU A 48 3.32 -10.74 0.53
CA LEU A 48 3.53 -12.18 0.67
C LEU A 48 4.76 -12.66 -0.11
N ALA A 49 4.86 -12.30 -1.39
CA ALA A 49 5.95 -12.73 -2.25
C ALA A 49 7.29 -12.06 -1.89
N ALA A 50 7.27 -10.90 -1.23
CA ALA A 50 8.44 -10.24 -0.66
C ALA A 50 8.83 -10.78 0.73
N GLY A 51 7.99 -11.62 1.33
CA GLY A 51 8.16 -12.09 2.71
C GLY A 51 8.06 -10.95 3.72
N LEU A 52 7.14 -10.01 3.49
CA LEU A 52 6.86 -8.86 4.33
C LEU A 52 5.54 -9.04 5.07
N GLU A 53 5.48 -8.59 6.30
CA GLU A 53 4.24 -8.40 7.05
C GLU A 53 3.54 -7.12 6.58
N LEU A 54 2.28 -7.23 6.15
CA LEU A 54 1.51 -6.10 5.63
C LEU A 54 0.69 -5.47 6.76
N PHE A 55 0.92 -4.19 7.00
CA PHE A 55 0.15 -3.35 7.90
C PHE A 55 -0.71 -2.39 7.09
N GLU A 56 -1.94 -2.13 7.51
CA GLU A 56 -2.85 -1.21 6.82
C GLU A 56 -3.06 0.07 7.65
N VAL A 57 -3.18 1.21 6.98
CA VAL A 57 -3.59 2.47 7.62
C VAL A 57 -5.11 2.50 7.74
N GLU A 58 -5.59 2.47 8.98
CA GLU A 58 -7.02 2.52 9.31
C GLU A 58 -7.74 3.73 8.68
N TYR A 59 -8.99 3.51 8.30
CA TYR A 59 -9.90 4.56 7.80
C TYR A 59 -10.90 5.00 8.86
N ALA A 60 -11.01 4.29 9.98
CA ALA A 60 -11.91 4.58 11.07
C ALA A 60 -11.19 4.58 12.43
N ASP A 61 -11.74 5.31 13.39
CA ASP A 61 -11.33 5.22 14.78
C ASP A 61 -11.90 3.95 15.46
N ARG A 62 -11.62 3.79 16.76
CA ARG A 62 -12.07 2.63 17.54
C ARG A 62 -13.59 2.58 17.73
N ASP A 63 -14.27 3.70 17.55
CA ASP A 63 -15.72 3.84 17.68
C ASP A 63 -16.43 3.68 16.31
N GLY A 64 -15.66 3.51 15.23
CA GLY A 64 -16.15 3.30 13.87
C GLY A 64 -16.39 4.60 13.09
N HIS A 65 -15.99 5.76 13.60
CA HIS A 65 -16.10 7.01 12.87
C HIS A 65 -14.98 7.15 11.83
N SER A 66 -15.32 7.64 10.64
CA SER A 66 -14.35 7.89 9.58
C SER A 66 -13.28 8.89 10.04
N LEU A 67 -12.02 8.55 9.80
CA LEU A 67 -10.88 9.42 10.06
C LEU A 67 -10.78 10.50 8.98
N SER A 68 -10.45 11.72 9.40
CA SER A 68 -10.14 12.79 8.44
C SER A 68 -8.85 12.45 7.67
N GLY A 69 -8.67 12.99 6.46
CA GLY A 69 -7.42 12.83 5.70
C GLY A 69 -6.17 13.23 6.52
N ARG A 70 -6.29 14.26 7.36
CA ARG A 70 -5.22 14.69 8.28
C ARG A 70 -4.90 13.62 9.32
N ASP A 71 -5.92 12.96 9.88
CA ASP A 71 -5.74 11.92 10.89
C ASP A 71 -5.18 10.64 10.27
N ARG A 72 -5.64 10.26 9.07
CA ARG A 72 -5.04 9.15 8.30
C ARG A 72 -3.56 9.42 7.97
N TYR A 73 -3.21 10.65 7.59
CA TYR A 73 -1.81 11.05 7.37
C TYR A 73 -0.97 10.95 8.65
N ARG A 74 -1.50 11.38 9.80
CA ARG A 74 -0.82 11.21 11.09
C ARG A 74 -0.63 9.73 11.44
N SER A 75 -1.64 8.90 11.23
CA SER A 75 -1.55 7.44 11.43
C SER A 75 -0.44 6.83 10.57
N LEU A 76 -0.34 7.23 9.30
CA LEU A 76 0.77 6.84 8.41
C LEU A 76 2.13 7.24 9.01
N GLN A 77 2.30 8.50 9.44
CA GLN A 77 3.57 8.97 10.00
C GLN A 77 3.95 8.20 11.27
N ILE A 78 2.98 7.95 12.14
CA ILE A 78 3.17 7.19 13.38
C ILE A 78 3.56 5.74 13.06
N ALA A 79 2.85 5.08 12.14
CA ALA A 79 3.16 3.74 11.69
C ALA A 79 4.57 3.67 11.11
N GLN A 80 4.99 4.63 10.27
CA GLN A 80 6.35 4.69 9.73
C GLN A 80 7.41 4.82 10.84
N VAL A 81 7.15 5.58 11.90
CA VAL A 81 8.09 5.71 13.03
C VAL A 81 8.21 4.38 13.80
N PHE A 82 7.10 3.71 14.09
CA PHE A 82 7.11 2.43 14.81
C PHE A 82 7.67 1.27 13.99
N LEU A 83 7.38 1.28 12.68
CA LEU A 83 7.86 0.26 11.75
C LEU A 83 9.30 0.52 11.31
N LYS A 84 9.90 1.65 11.71
CA LYS A 84 11.30 1.96 11.42
C LYS A 84 12.20 1.02 12.20
N GLY A 85 12.90 0.15 11.49
CA GLY A 85 13.84 -0.81 12.07
C GLY A 85 13.24 -2.17 12.41
N THR A 86 11.92 -2.34 12.27
CA THR A 86 11.33 -3.68 12.18
C THR A 86 11.77 -4.28 10.86
N ALA A 87 12.40 -5.46 10.91
CA ALA A 87 12.73 -6.17 9.70
C ALA A 87 11.44 -6.69 9.07
N ARG A 88 11.34 -6.57 7.74
CA ARG A 88 10.32 -7.22 6.91
C ARG A 88 8.89 -6.72 7.09
N SER A 89 8.67 -5.41 7.16
CA SER A 89 7.32 -4.81 7.14
C SER A 89 7.03 -4.07 5.84
N ALA A 90 5.75 -4.06 5.44
CA ALA A 90 5.17 -3.24 4.39
C ALA A 90 3.97 -2.49 4.96
N LEU A 91 3.74 -1.25 4.52
CA LEU A 91 2.60 -0.43 4.95
C LEU A 91 1.73 -0.12 3.72
N LEU A 92 0.46 -0.49 3.80
CA LEU A 92 -0.57 -0.20 2.81
C LEU A 92 -1.38 1.02 3.25
N PHE A 93 -1.47 1.98 2.35
CA PHE A 93 -2.37 3.12 2.47
C PHE A 93 -3.37 3.02 1.32
N ASP A 94 -4.53 2.41 1.58
CA ASP A 94 -5.60 2.32 0.59
C ASP A 94 -6.36 3.66 0.49
N GLU A 95 -6.92 3.99 -0.67
CA GLU A 95 -7.65 5.27 -0.91
C GLU A 95 -6.89 6.52 -0.39
N VAL A 96 -5.62 6.65 -0.78
CA VAL A 96 -4.74 7.76 -0.35
C VAL A 96 -5.18 9.11 -0.93
N GLU A 97 -5.95 9.10 -2.01
CA GLU A 97 -6.51 10.29 -2.66
C GLU A 97 -7.35 11.14 -1.70
N ASP A 98 -8.06 10.53 -0.76
CA ASP A 98 -8.90 11.23 0.23
C ASP A 98 -8.11 12.10 1.21
N VAL A 99 -6.78 11.91 1.26
CA VAL A 99 -5.88 12.69 2.11
C VAL A 99 -5.49 14.00 1.45
N PHE A 100 -5.47 14.02 0.11
CA PHE A 100 -5.05 15.19 -0.63
C PHE A 100 -6.24 16.12 -0.87
N PRO A 101 -6.06 17.44 -0.74
CA PRO A 101 -7.09 18.36 -1.16
C PRO A 101 -7.40 18.14 -2.66
N PRO A 102 -8.65 18.30 -3.10
CA PRO A 102 -8.98 18.21 -4.51
C PRO A 102 -8.11 19.20 -5.27
N ILE A 103 -7.57 18.76 -6.40
CA ILE A 103 -6.79 19.63 -7.28
C ILE A 103 -7.79 20.62 -7.87
N THR A 104 -7.88 21.82 -7.30
CA THR A 104 -8.72 22.89 -7.83
C THR A 104 -8.27 23.18 -9.26
N SER A 105 -9.17 22.97 -10.24
CA SER A 105 -8.97 23.43 -11.62
C SER A 105 -9.34 24.91 -11.75
#